data_AF-A0A563DCP3-F1
#
_entry.id   AF-A0A563DCP3-F1
#
_cell.length_a   1.000
_cell.length_b   1.000
_cell.length_c   1.000
_cell.angle_alpha   90.00
_cell.angle_beta   90.00
_cell.angle_gamma   90.00
#
_symmetry.space_group_name_H-M   'P 1'
#
loop_
_entity.id
_entity.type
_entity.pdbx_description
1 polymer ?
#
loop_
_entity_poly.entity_id
_entity_poly.type
_entity_poly.pdbx_seq_one_letter_code
_entity_poly.pdbx_strand_id
1 'polypeptide(L)'
;MLKKILILFFILSSLKGISQTTTAEKQINQIFQLEEKEKIHQFFQAIEEYKQDHDYSDAMIMDSIFAEITPPVLVNFIKSINKEIFIQEKEFTKDYEFNIFPQEYAANMPCADVVSLRFLEEKNQFLLMVGNSFYVEDFGCTESGTSYLFKIEKGKIKIINIMEVG
;
A
#
# COMPACT_ATOMS: atom_id res chain seq x y z
N MET A 1 12.97 47.22 53.03
CA MET A 1 13.09 45.78 52.71
C MET A 1 12.69 45.57 51.26
N LEU A 2 13.60 45.00 50.46
CA LEU A 2 13.41 44.60 49.07
C LEU A 2 12.52 43.36 48.95
N LYS A 3 11.60 43.35 47.98
CA LYS A 3 11.24 42.25 47.05
C LYS A 3 10.02 42.73 46.22
N LYS A 4 10.20 43.14 44.96
CA LYS A 4 10.11 42.34 43.70
C LYS A 4 8.68 41.81 43.45
N ILE A 5 8.03 41.87 42.28
CA ILE A 5 8.28 42.45 40.94
C ILE A 5 6.98 42.17 40.10
N LEU A 6 6.72 43.05 39.13
CA LEU A 6 5.96 42.93 37.86
C LEU A 6 4.50 42.43 37.76
N ILE A 7 3.69 43.40 37.34
CA ILE A 7 2.62 43.37 36.32
C ILE A 7 3.00 42.51 35.08
N LEU A 8 2.05 41.76 34.51
CA LEU A 8 1.78 41.82 33.06
C LEU A 8 0.35 41.39 32.70
N PHE A 9 -0.20 42.17 31.77
CA PHE A 9 -1.53 42.12 31.19
C PHE A 9 -1.63 41.08 30.04
N PHE A 10 -2.90 40.78 29.70
CA PHE A 10 -3.45 40.61 28.34
C PHE A 10 -3.58 39.21 27.68
N ILE A 11 -4.86 38.93 27.33
CA ILE A 11 -5.40 38.44 26.04
C ILE A 11 -5.62 36.92 25.87
N LEU A 12 -6.92 36.59 25.92
CA LEU A 12 -7.62 35.61 25.07
C LEU A 12 -6.90 35.33 23.75
N SER A 13 -6.43 34.10 23.56
CA SER A 13 -6.37 33.53 22.23
C SER A 13 -6.67 32.04 22.28
N SER A 14 -7.68 31.69 21.48
CA SER A 14 -8.07 30.35 21.12
C SER A 14 -6.85 29.49 20.75
N LEU A 15 -6.61 28.44 21.52
CA LEU A 15 -5.92 27.27 20.99
C LEU A 15 -6.93 26.49 20.16
N LYS A 16 -7.22 27.02 18.97
CA LYS A 16 -7.52 26.17 17.81
C LYS A 16 -6.30 25.26 17.70
N GLY A 17 -6.46 23.99 18.08
CA GLY A 17 -5.50 22.95 17.78
C GLY A 17 -5.37 22.82 16.27
N ILE A 18 -4.50 23.62 15.66
CA ILE A 18 -3.97 23.32 14.35
C ILE A 18 -2.99 22.18 14.61
N SER A 19 -3.49 20.95 14.52
CA SER A 19 -2.62 19.78 14.43
C SER A 19 -1.68 20.03 13.25
N GLN A 20 -0.39 20.21 13.53
CA GLN A 20 0.61 20.29 12.47
C GLN A 20 0.70 18.91 11.83
N THR A 21 -0.06 18.69 10.76
CA THR A 21 0.00 17.48 9.94
C THR A 21 1.45 17.22 9.54
N THR A 22 2.00 16.10 9.99
CA THR A 22 3.41 15.76 9.75
C THR A 22 3.66 15.55 8.25
N THR A 23 4.91 15.67 7.80
CA THR A 23 5.29 15.37 6.40
C THR A 23 4.90 13.95 6.01
N ALA A 24 5.08 12.98 6.93
CA ALA A 24 4.68 11.59 6.74
C ALA A 24 3.16 11.45 6.60
N GLU A 25 2.37 12.10 7.46
CA GLU A 25 0.91 12.08 7.36
C GLU A 25 0.43 12.68 6.03
N LYS A 26 1.03 13.78 5.56
CA LYS A 26 0.72 14.36 4.24
C LYS A 26 1.04 13.39 3.09
N GLN A 27 2.09 12.59 3.22
CA GLN A 27 2.48 11.61 2.21
C GLN A 27 1.54 10.40 2.23
N ILE A 28 1.27 9.84 3.42
CA ILE A 28 0.30 8.76 3.63
C ILE A 28 -1.06 9.15 3.06
N ASN A 29 -1.51 10.39 3.30
CA ASN A 29 -2.79 10.86 2.80
C ASN A 29 -2.96 10.80 1.28
N GLN A 30 -1.87 10.75 0.51
CA GLN A 30 -1.93 10.65 -0.95
C GLN A 30 -2.40 9.27 -1.42
N ILE A 31 -2.20 8.21 -0.63
CA ILE A 31 -2.59 6.86 -1.05
C ILE A 31 -4.10 6.70 -1.21
N PHE A 32 -4.88 7.41 -0.40
CA PHE A 32 -6.35 7.37 -0.45
C PHE A 32 -6.92 8.04 -1.71
N GLN A 33 -6.09 8.72 -2.51
CA GLN A 33 -6.50 9.18 -3.83
C GLN A 33 -6.61 8.02 -4.82
N LEU A 34 -6.05 6.83 -4.54
CA LEU A 34 -6.21 5.62 -5.36
C LEU A 34 -7.64 5.04 -5.37
N GLU A 35 -8.61 5.72 -4.77
CA GLU A 35 -10.05 5.46 -4.99
C GLU A 35 -10.59 6.20 -6.23
N GLU A 36 -9.87 7.22 -6.70
CA GLU A 36 -10.26 8.04 -7.83
C GLU A 36 -9.90 7.36 -9.16
N LYS A 37 -10.83 7.37 -10.12
CA LYS A 37 -10.66 6.75 -11.44
C LYS A 37 -9.36 7.18 -12.15
N GLU A 38 -9.02 8.47 -12.06
CA GLU A 38 -7.82 9.02 -12.68
C GLU A 38 -6.54 8.44 -12.04
N LYS A 39 -6.52 8.30 -10.71
CA LYS A 39 -5.36 7.79 -9.98
C LYS A 39 -5.16 6.30 -10.16
N ILE A 40 -6.25 5.54 -10.23
CA ILE A 40 -6.21 4.14 -10.62
C ILE A 40 -5.60 4.02 -12.02
N HIS A 41 -6.08 4.79 -12.99
CA HIS A 41 -5.52 4.78 -14.34
C HIS A 41 -4.02 5.13 -14.35
N GLN A 42 -3.60 6.16 -13.61
CA GLN A 42 -2.19 6.53 -13.46
C GLN A 42 -1.35 5.41 -12.82
N PHE A 43 -1.89 4.69 -11.84
CA PHE A 43 -1.19 3.57 -11.20
C PHE A 43 -0.93 2.44 -12.19
N PHE A 44 -1.96 2.01 -12.91
CA PHE A 44 -1.83 0.92 -13.90
C PHE A 44 -0.98 1.35 -15.10
N GLN A 45 -1.10 2.59 -15.57
CA GLN A 45 -0.20 3.11 -16.59
C GLN A 45 1.27 3.06 -16.15
N ALA A 46 1.56 3.43 -14.89
CA ALA A 46 2.92 3.38 -14.36
C ALA A 46 3.46 1.95 -14.22
N ILE A 47 2.59 0.95 -14.01
CA ILE A 47 2.97 -0.48 -14.05
C ILE A 47 3.37 -0.87 -15.47
N GLU A 48 2.56 -0.53 -16.47
CA GLU A 48 2.85 -0.86 -17.87
C GLU A 48 4.15 -0.20 -18.36
N GLU A 49 4.35 1.09 -18.03
CA GLU A 49 5.60 1.80 -18.33
C GLU A 49 6.81 1.10 -17.70
N TYR A 50 6.70 0.68 -16.42
CA TYR A 50 7.78 -0.05 -15.75
C TYR A 50 8.07 -1.40 -16.43
N LYS A 51 7.02 -2.18 -16.75
CA LYS A 51 7.15 -3.49 -17.41
C LYS A 51 7.84 -3.35 -18.78
N GLN A 52 7.46 -2.33 -19.56
CA GLN A 52 8.09 -2.03 -20.86
C GLN A 52 9.58 -1.65 -20.72
N ASP A 53 9.92 -0.80 -19.75
CA ASP A 53 11.29 -0.36 -19.52
C ASP A 53 12.23 -1.49 -19.04
N HIS A 54 11.67 -2.58 -18.50
CA HIS A 54 12.42 -3.70 -17.90
C HIS A 54 12.25 -5.02 -18.67
N ASP A 55 11.75 -4.97 -19.91
CA ASP A 55 11.60 -6.12 -20.82
C ASP A 55 10.79 -7.28 -20.21
N TYR A 56 9.72 -6.97 -19.48
CA TYR A 56 8.74 -7.97 -19.05
C TYR A 56 8.02 -8.49 -20.30
N SER A 57 8.39 -9.69 -20.76
CA SER A 57 7.72 -10.33 -21.90
C SER A 57 6.34 -10.85 -21.53
N ASP A 58 5.36 -10.73 -22.45
CA ASP A 58 4.01 -11.31 -22.29
C ASP A 58 4.02 -12.82 -22.01
N ALA A 59 5.10 -13.51 -22.41
CA ALA A 59 5.29 -14.94 -22.19
C ALA A 59 5.55 -15.30 -20.71
N MET A 60 6.08 -14.38 -19.88
CA MET A 60 6.21 -14.61 -18.42
C MET A 60 4.86 -14.48 -17.69
N ILE A 61 3.90 -13.75 -18.26
CA ILE A 61 2.62 -13.41 -17.62
C ILE A 61 1.60 -14.55 -17.73
N MET A 62 1.65 -15.35 -18.79
CA MET A 62 0.60 -16.34 -19.11
C MET A 62 0.65 -17.64 -18.28
N ASP A 63 1.76 -17.95 -17.61
CA ASP A 63 1.93 -19.13 -16.74
C ASP A 63 2.29 -18.76 -15.28
N SER A 64 2.08 -17.49 -14.90
CA SER A 64 2.52 -16.98 -13.60
C SER A 64 1.63 -17.45 -12.45
N ILE A 65 2.23 -18.08 -11.43
CA ILE A 65 1.58 -18.36 -10.15
C ILE A 65 1.47 -17.10 -9.27
N PHE A 66 2.07 -15.97 -9.68
CA PHE A 66 2.09 -14.73 -8.92
C PHE A 66 0.81 -13.94 -9.16
N ALA A 67 0.03 -13.72 -8.10
CA ALA A 67 -1.14 -12.85 -8.18
C ALA A 67 -0.75 -11.41 -8.51
N GLU A 68 -1.42 -10.81 -9.51
CA GLU A 68 -1.29 -9.40 -9.85
C GLU A 68 -2.45 -8.58 -9.30
N ILE A 69 -2.17 -7.31 -8.97
CA ILE A 69 -3.23 -6.38 -8.57
C ILE A 69 -4.15 -6.07 -9.75
N THR A 70 -5.46 -6.08 -9.53
CA THR A 70 -6.45 -5.61 -10.52
C THR A 70 -7.08 -4.30 -10.09
N PRO A 71 -7.61 -3.48 -11.01
CA PRO A 71 -8.28 -2.23 -10.63
C PRO A 71 -9.43 -2.41 -9.61
N PRO A 72 -10.32 -3.40 -9.76
CA PRO A 72 -11.38 -3.63 -8.77
C PRO A 72 -10.85 -4.01 -7.39
N VAL A 73 -9.82 -4.86 -7.33
CA VAL A 73 -9.19 -5.29 -6.07
C VAL A 73 -8.52 -4.12 -5.39
N LEU A 74 -7.73 -3.31 -6.12
CA LEU A 74 -7.07 -2.12 -5.56
C LEU A 74 -8.08 -1.15 -4.94
N VAL A 75 -9.16 -0.83 -5.65
CA VAL A 75 -10.20 0.07 -5.14
C VAL A 75 -10.87 -0.49 -3.89
N ASN A 76 -11.23 -1.76 -3.91
CA ASN A 76 -11.86 -2.41 -2.77
C ASN A 76 -10.92 -2.42 -1.55
N PHE A 77 -9.63 -2.67 -1.78
CA PHE A 77 -8.60 -2.69 -0.76
C PHE A 77 -8.41 -1.30 -0.13
N ILE A 78 -8.15 -0.27 -0.93
CA ILE A 78 -7.94 1.10 -0.43
C ILE A 78 -9.15 1.60 0.38
N LYS A 79 -10.38 1.34 -0.09
CA LYS A 79 -11.61 1.70 0.63
C LYS A 79 -11.80 0.99 1.97
N SER A 80 -11.13 -0.15 2.18
CA SER A 80 -11.19 -0.89 3.43
C SER A 80 -10.21 -0.39 4.50
N ILE A 81 -9.25 0.44 4.11
CA ILE A 81 -8.25 0.99 5.01
C ILE A 81 -8.90 2.06 5.88
N ASN A 82 -8.90 1.85 7.21
CA ASN A 82 -9.16 2.94 8.12
C ASN A 82 -7.98 3.92 8.09
N LYS A 83 -8.22 5.12 7.59
CA LYS A 83 -7.20 6.15 7.40
C LYS A 83 -6.45 6.54 8.67
N GLU A 84 -7.17 6.71 9.78
CA GLU A 84 -6.58 7.14 11.05
C GLU A 84 -5.66 6.07 11.63
N ILE A 85 -6.09 4.80 11.55
CA ILE A 85 -5.28 3.65 11.95
C ILE A 85 -4.05 3.53 11.06
N PHE A 86 -4.22 3.62 9.73
CA PHE A 86 -3.10 3.48 8.81
C PHE A 86 -2.05 4.58 8.94
N ILE A 87 -2.43 5.81 9.29
CA ILE A 87 -1.46 6.88 9.59
C ILE A 87 -0.55 6.51 10.77
N GLN A 88 -1.08 5.78 11.76
CA GLN A 88 -0.35 5.38 12.96
C GLN A 88 0.48 4.11 12.71
N GLU A 89 -0.16 3.07 12.20
CA GLU A 89 0.43 1.74 12.01
C GLU A 89 1.32 1.67 10.76
N LYS A 90 1.06 2.52 9.77
CA LYS A 90 1.75 2.58 8.47
C LYS A 90 1.68 1.26 7.69
N GLU A 91 0.80 0.36 8.08
CA GLU A 91 0.61 -0.96 7.50
C GLU A 91 -0.85 -1.38 7.62
N PHE A 92 -1.35 -2.08 6.61
CA PHE A 92 -2.67 -2.68 6.60
C PHE A 92 -2.67 -3.90 5.69
N THR A 93 -3.29 -4.98 6.15
CA THR A 93 -3.44 -6.25 5.42
C THR A 93 -4.89 -6.69 5.45
N LYS A 94 -5.35 -7.29 4.35
CA LYS A 94 -6.69 -7.83 4.22
C LYS A 94 -6.68 -9.10 3.39
N ASP A 95 -7.50 -10.06 3.81
CA ASP A 95 -7.66 -11.34 3.13
C ASP A 95 -8.47 -11.21 1.84
N TYR A 96 -8.10 -12.00 0.85
CA TYR A 96 -8.73 -12.13 -0.48
C TYR A 96 -8.80 -13.61 -0.89
N GLU A 97 -9.47 -13.85 -2.03
CA GLU A 97 -9.54 -15.15 -2.69
C GLU A 97 -9.33 -14.94 -4.20
N PHE A 98 -8.08 -15.02 -4.65
CA PHE A 98 -7.70 -14.97 -6.06
C PHE A 98 -7.85 -16.33 -6.74
N ASN A 99 -7.78 -17.44 -5.99
CA ASN A 99 -7.83 -18.82 -6.52
C ASN A 99 -6.75 -19.10 -7.58
N ILE A 100 -5.52 -18.62 -7.32
CA ILE A 100 -4.35 -18.84 -8.19
C ILE A 100 -3.44 -19.86 -7.50
N PHE A 101 -3.31 -21.04 -8.10
CA PHE A 101 -2.48 -22.14 -7.62
C PHE A 101 -2.09 -23.09 -8.76
N PRO A 102 -0.95 -23.81 -8.69
CA PRO A 102 -0.58 -24.80 -9.69
C PRO A 102 -1.62 -25.94 -9.77
N GLN A 103 -1.84 -26.49 -10.96
CA GLN A 103 -2.91 -27.47 -11.22
C GLN A 103 -2.83 -28.74 -10.36
N GLU A 104 -1.64 -29.12 -9.90
CA GLU A 104 -1.42 -30.27 -9.02
C GLU A 104 -1.82 -30.04 -7.55
N TYR A 105 -2.11 -28.80 -7.15
CA TYR A 105 -2.47 -28.46 -5.77
C TYR A 105 -3.96 -28.13 -5.63
N ALA A 106 -4.48 -28.38 -4.43
CA ALA A 106 -5.86 -28.08 -4.09
C ALA A 106 -6.04 -26.60 -3.75
N ALA A 107 -7.29 -26.15 -3.87
CA ALA A 107 -7.71 -24.81 -3.48
C ALA A 107 -7.30 -24.45 -2.04
N ASN A 108 -7.28 -23.15 -1.80
CA ASN A 108 -6.63 -22.39 -0.74
C ASN A 108 -7.22 -22.60 0.68
N MET A 109 -7.76 -23.78 1.01
CA MET A 109 -8.24 -24.06 2.36
C MET A 109 -7.19 -24.86 3.13
N PRO A 110 -6.53 -24.28 4.17
CA PRO A 110 -6.88 -23.07 4.92
C PRO A 110 -6.05 -21.80 4.60
N CYS A 111 -5.33 -21.73 3.49
CA CYS A 111 -4.39 -20.65 3.15
C CYS A 111 -5.07 -19.44 2.49
N ALA A 112 -5.19 -18.32 3.21
CA ALA A 112 -5.77 -17.10 2.63
C ALA A 112 -4.80 -16.41 1.65
N ASP A 113 -5.37 -15.83 0.59
CA ASP A 113 -4.65 -14.84 -0.22
C ASP A 113 -4.70 -13.50 0.50
N VAL A 114 -3.73 -12.62 0.27
CA VAL A 114 -3.64 -11.35 0.99
C VAL A 114 -3.29 -10.20 0.06
N VAL A 115 -3.86 -9.03 0.36
CA VAL A 115 -3.31 -7.76 -0.12
C VAL A 115 -2.83 -7.00 1.10
N SER A 116 -1.61 -6.51 1.05
CA SER A 116 -1.06 -5.65 2.10
C SER A 116 -0.46 -4.38 1.52
N LEU A 117 -0.50 -3.31 2.30
CA LEU A 117 0.11 -2.05 1.97
C LEU A 117 0.89 -1.56 3.17
N ARG A 118 2.13 -1.14 2.93
CA ARG A 118 3.02 -0.56 3.93
C ARG A 118 3.60 0.75 3.45
N PHE A 119 3.66 1.76 4.33
CA PHE A 119 4.37 3.00 4.09
C PHE A 119 5.79 2.95 4.69
N LEU A 120 6.78 3.07 3.83
CA LEU A 120 8.21 3.11 4.16
C LEU A 120 8.65 4.56 4.34
N GLU A 121 8.50 5.08 5.56
CA GLU A 121 8.70 6.50 5.88
C GLU A 121 10.09 7.03 5.50
N GLU A 122 11.15 6.27 5.79
CA GLU A 122 12.54 6.67 5.49
C GLU A 122 12.78 6.95 4.01
N LYS A 123 12.05 6.25 3.14
CA LYS A 123 12.19 6.36 1.68
C LYS A 123 11.04 7.16 1.04
N ASN A 124 10.02 7.52 1.82
CA ASN A 124 8.76 8.07 1.32
C ASN A 124 8.17 7.20 0.18
N GLN A 125 7.98 5.92 0.46
CA GLN A 125 7.54 4.92 -0.51
C GLN A 125 6.39 4.09 0.05
N PHE A 126 5.60 3.52 -0.85
CA PHE A 126 4.58 2.53 -0.54
C PHE A 126 5.01 1.19 -1.12
N LEU A 127 4.84 0.14 -0.33
CA LEU A 127 4.98 -1.24 -0.75
C LEU A 127 3.58 -1.86 -0.74
N LEU A 128 3.03 -2.15 -1.91
CA LEU A 128 1.79 -2.91 -2.07
C LEU A 128 2.15 -4.35 -2.45
N MET A 129 1.76 -5.31 -1.63
CA MET A 129 1.95 -6.73 -1.90
C MET A 129 0.61 -7.38 -2.21
N VAL A 130 0.57 -8.20 -3.26
CA VAL A 130 -0.54 -9.07 -3.62
C VAL A 130 -0.03 -10.49 -3.54
N GLY A 131 -0.37 -11.16 -2.44
CA GLY A 131 0.01 -12.54 -2.17
C GLY A 131 -1.14 -13.49 -2.49
N ASN A 132 -0.82 -14.62 -3.09
CA ASN A 132 -1.68 -15.80 -3.16
C ASN A 132 -1.02 -16.97 -2.42
N SER A 133 -1.85 -17.84 -1.87
CA SER A 133 -1.40 -18.96 -1.07
C SER A 133 -2.09 -20.24 -1.52
N PHE A 134 -1.37 -21.36 -1.45
CA PHE A 134 -1.91 -22.68 -1.76
C PHE A 134 -1.38 -23.74 -0.81
N TYR A 135 -2.16 -24.81 -0.63
CA TYR A 135 -1.83 -25.85 0.34
C TYR A 135 -1.02 -26.98 -0.31
N VAL A 136 0.11 -27.31 0.29
CA VAL A 136 0.97 -28.45 -0.07
C VAL A 136 1.00 -29.41 1.11
N GLU A 137 0.64 -30.69 0.90
CA GLU A 137 0.46 -31.66 1.99
C GLU A 137 1.67 -31.80 2.92
N ASP A 138 2.88 -31.76 2.36
CA ASP A 138 4.14 -31.91 3.11
C ASP A 138 4.64 -30.62 3.77
N PHE A 139 4.18 -29.43 3.32
CA PHE A 139 4.74 -28.13 3.70
C PHE A 139 3.74 -27.15 4.32
N GLY A 140 2.44 -27.42 4.23
CA GLY A 140 1.38 -26.51 4.66
C GLY A 140 1.11 -25.42 3.62
N CYS A 141 0.90 -24.19 4.09
CA CYS A 141 0.65 -23.05 3.19
C CYS A 141 1.95 -22.57 2.55
N THR A 142 1.98 -22.63 1.23
CA THR A 142 3.01 -22.03 0.39
C THR A 142 2.47 -20.72 -0.17
N GLU A 143 3.30 -19.69 -0.20
CA GLU A 143 2.93 -18.33 -0.58
C GLU A 143 3.70 -17.91 -1.82
N SER A 144 3.02 -17.23 -2.73
CA SER A 144 3.63 -16.50 -3.84
C SER A 144 2.98 -15.12 -3.95
N GLY A 145 3.57 -14.18 -4.67
CA GLY A 145 2.93 -12.90 -4.90
C GLY A 145 3.75 -11.89 -5.66
N THR A 146 3.10 -10.79 -5.98
CA THR A 146 3.70 -9.63 -6.64
C THR A 146 3.77 -8.45 -5.67
N SER A 147 4.93 -7.83 -5.58
CA SER A 147 5.18 -6.62 -4.80
C SER A 147 5.41 -5.42 -5.71
N TYR A 148 4.63 -4.37 -5.53
CA TYR A 148 4.77 -3.08 -6.19
C TYR A 148 5.36 -2.08 -5.20
N LEU A 149 6.61 -1.68 -5.43
CA LEU A 149 7.23 -0.57 -4.71
C LEU A 149 7.02 0.70 -5.52
N PHE A 150 6.36 1.70 -4.95
CA PHE A 150 6.03 2.93 -5.67
C PHE A 150 6.04 4.15 -4.75
N LYS A 151 5.95 5.33 -5.36
CA LYS A 151 5.81 6.60 -4.65
C LYS A 151 4.79 7.50 -5.34
N ILE A 152 4.21 8.41 -4.56
CA ILE A 152 3.36 9.48 -5.06
C ILE A 152 4.08 10.80 -4.82
N GLU A 153 4.43 11.49 -5.90
CA GLU A 153 5.16 12.76 -5.86
C GLU A 153 4.49 13.78 -6.78
N LYS A 154 4.19 14.97 -6.23
CA LYS A 154 3.50 16.04 -6.97
C LYS A 154 2.22 15.55 -7.66
N GLY A 155 1.51 14.62 -7.01
CA GLY A 155 0.29 14.00 -7.53
C GLY A 155 0.51 12.97 -8.64
N LYS A 156 1.75 12.62 -9.00
CA LYS A 156 2.05 11.57 -9.98
C LYS A 156 2.52 10.30 -9.27
N ILE A 157 2.08 9.17 -9.80
CA ILE A 157 2.48 7.84 -9.32
C ILE A 157 3.70 7.40 -10.13
N LYS A 158 4.70 6.84 -9.46
CA LYS A 158 5.86 6.22 -10.11
C LYS A 158 6.13 4.86 -9.48
N ILE A 159 6.13 3.81 -10.30
CA ILE A 159 6.64 2.50 -9.91
C ILE A 159 8.18 2.56 -9.86
N ILE A 160 8.72 2.05 -8.76
CA ILE A 160 10.16 2.02 -8.47
C ILE A 160 10.69 0.61 -8.72
N ASN A 161 9.92 -0.41 -8.33
CA ASN A 161 10.24 -1.80 -8.55
C ASN A 161 8.96 -2.65 -8.59
N ILE A 162 9.00 -3.73 -9.37
CA ILE A 162 8.03 -4.83 -9.32
C ILE A 162 8.84 -6.11 -9.07
N MET A 163 8.46 -6.85 -8.03
CA MET A 163 9.13 -8.09 -7.64
C MET A 163 8.10 -9.20 -7.52
N GLU A 164 8.38 -10.33 -8.14
CA GLU A 164 7.68 -11.60 -7.92
C GLU A 164 8.44 -12.39 -6.83
N VAL A 165 7.71 -12.90 -5.85
CA VAL A 165 8.26 -13.66 -4.71
C VAL A 165 7.48 -14.95 -4.58
N GLY A 166 8.17 -16.08 -4.48
CA GLY A 166 7.60 -17.43 -4.29
C GLY A 166 8.67 -18.41 -3.84
#